data_AF-A0A9E1WH16-F1
#
_entry.id   AF-A0A9E1WH16-F1
#
_cell.length_a   1.000
_cell.length_b   1.000
_cell.length_c   1.000
_cell.angle_alpha   90.00
_cell.angle_beta   90.00
_cell.angle_gamma   90.00
#
_symmetry.space_group_name_H-M   'P 1'
#
loop_
_entity.id
_entity.type
_entity.pdbx_description
1 polymer ?
#
loop_
_entity_poly.entity_id
_entity_poly.type
_entity_poly.pdbx_seq_one_letter_code
_entity_poly.pdbx_strand_id
1 'polypeptide(L)'
;NSFIGKILIILAGNPANWRIQHNVLHHTYTNVTNYDEDIAPPPAILRFSPHTKRYKIHRFQHFYAYFFYGLMTITWFINKDYSQAMRYKKLDLLKTQGLTFKKHLRNIIVNKVVYTAIFIALPFWLSPASWYVTLSGYLLMQFLCGFILGIVFQPAHVVPTSTYPLPDKSGDIEADWAVSQMYNTANFAHESRLFSWYVGGLNYQVEHHLFPNICHIHYRKLSKIVKSTAEEFEVPYHSYATFMGALKEHTKMLYDLGNKDVAPAIH
;
A
#
# COMPACT_ATOMS: atom_id res chain seq x y z
N ASN A 1 -15.96 9.72 -3.89
CA ASN A 1 -15.90 10.61 -5.07
C ASN A 1 -15.27 9.86 -6.25
N SER A 2 -16.03 9.56 -7.31
CA SER A 2 -15.56 8.72 -8.44
C SER A 2 -14.61 9.44 -9.40
N PHE A 3 -14.61 10.78 -9.43
CA PHE A 3 -13.75 11.57 -10.29
C PHE A 3 -12.33 11.65 -9.72
N ILE A 4 -12.19 11.98 -8.43
CA ILE A 4 -10.88 12.05 -7.75
C ILE A 4 -10.16 10.70 -7.83
N GLY A 5 -10.87 9.57 -7.69
CA GLY A 5 -10.27 8.24 -7.84
C GLY A 5 -9.64 7.97 -9.22
N LYS A 6 -10.03 8.71 -10.27
CA LYS A 6 -9.42 8.59 -11.60
C LYS A 6 -8.07 9.29 -11.71
N ILE A 7 -7.69 10.14 -10.75
CA ILE A 7 -6.35 10.76 -10.69
C ILE A 7 -5.26 9.69 -10.62
N LEU A 8 -5.57 8.49 -10.10
CA LEU A 8 -4.62 7.36 -10.11
C LEU A 8 -4.10 7.00 -11.52
N ILE A 9 -4.85 7.32 -12.59
CA ILE A 9 -4.39 7.14 -13.98
C ILE A 9 -3.13 7.97 -14.25
N ILE A 10 -3.01 9.16 -13.65
CA ILE A 10 -1.83 10.04 -13.73
C ILE A 10 -0.61 9.43 -13.03
N LEU A 11 -0.81 8.45 -12.13
CA LEU A 11 0.27 7.69 -11.49
C LEU A 11 0.51 6.34 -12.18
N ALA A 12 0.01 6.19 -13.41
CA ALA A 12 -0.01 4.95 -14.18
C ALA A 12 -0.76 3.78 -13.51
N GLY A 13 -1.60 4.00 -12.49
CA GLY A 13 -2.41 2.94 -11.87
C GLY A 13 -3.83 2.85 -12.44
N ASN A 14 -4.49 1.70 -12.26
CA ASN A 14 -5.89 1.53 -12.67
C ASN A 14 -6.87 1.71 -11.48
N PRO A 15 -7.83 2.66 -11.57
CA PRO A 15 -8.78 2.92 -10.48
C PRO A 15 -9.69 1.74 -10.10
N ALA A 16 -10.00 0.83 -11.03
CA ALA A 16 -10.80 -0.36 -10.70
C ALA A 16 -9.96 -1.42 -9.99
N ASN A 17 -8.69 -1.60 -10.41
CA ASN A 17 -7.77 -2.47 -9.68
C ASN A 17 -7.52 -1.96 -8.26
N TRP A 18 -7.30 -0.65 -8.09
CA TRP A 18 -7.12 -0.05 -6.77
C TRP A 18 -8.33 -0.24 -5.86
N ARG A 19 -9.56 -0.06 -6.37
CA ARG A 19 -10.76 -0.31 -5.58
C ARG A 19 -10.87 -1.77 -5.12
N ILE A 20 -10.51 -2.73 -5.96
CA ILE A 20 -10.52 -4.14 -5.55
C ILE A 20 -9.38 -4.42 -4.57
N GLN A 21 -8.16 -3.99 -4.88
CA GLN A 21 -6.97 -4.22 -4.06
C GLN A 21 -7.10 -3.58 -2.67
N HIS A 22 -7.32 -2.27 -2.65
CA HIS A 22 -7.18 -1.48 -1.44
C HIS A 22 -8.54 -1.31 -0.74
N ASN A 23 -9.59 -0.93 -1.48
CA ASN A 23 -10.87 -0.64 -0.82
C ASN A 23 -11.63 -1.90 -0.41
N VAL A 24 -11.48 -3.00 -1.14
CA VAL A 24 -12.16 -4.27 -0.83
C VAL A 24 -11.22 -5.21 -0.08
N LEU A 25 -10.11 -5.64 -0.70
CA LEU A 25 -9.28 -6.68 -0.10
C LEU A 25 -8.51 -6.16 1.12
N HIS A 26 -7.73 -5.09 0.99
CA HIS A 26 -6.91 -4.57 2.08
C HIS A 26 -7.77 -4.13 3.27
N HIS A 27 -8.77 -3.25 3.12
CA HIS A 27 -9.62 -2.85 4.26
C HIS A 27 -10.50 -3.96 4.86
N THR A 28 -10.73 -5.07 4.16
CA THR A 28 -11.43 -6.22 4.76
C THR A 28 -10.45 -7.16 5.46
N TYR A 29 -9.26 -7.34 4.89
CA TYR A 29 -8.29 -8.38 5.26
C TYR A 29 -6.89 -7.81 5.54
N THR A 30 -6.80 -6.67 6.23
CA THR A 30 -5.54 -5.96 6.49
C THR A 30 -4.48 -6.89 7.08
N ASN A 31 -3.33 -6.98 6.42
CA ASN A 31 -2.21 -7.85 6.77
C ASN A 31 -2.52 -9.37 6.86
N VAL A 32 -3.70 -9.81 6.43
CA VAL A 32 -4.02 -11.23 6.35
C VAL A 32 -3.22 -11.84 5.21
N THR A 33 -2.39 -12.83 5.53
CA THR A 33 -1.50 -13.43 4.53
C THR A 33 -2.30 -14.12 3.43
N ASN A 34 -1.87 -13.94 2.18
CA ASN A 34 -2.51 -14.39 0.92
C ASN A 34 -3.74 -13.60 0.46
N TYR A 35 -4.38 -12.83 1.34
CA TYR A 35 -5.54 -12.00 1.00
C TYR A 35 -5.13 -10.56 0.70
N ASP A 36 -4.25 -9.99 1.53
CA ASP A 36 -3.76 -8.63 1.37
C ASP A 36 -2.57 -8.57 0.40
N GLU A 37 -2.74 -7.85 -0.71
CA GLU A 37 -1.69 -7.65 -1.71
C GLU A 37 -0.66 -6.59 -1.29
N ASP A 38 -0.96 -5.75 -0.29
CA ASP A 38 -0.07 -4.68 0.16
C ASP A 38 1.12 -5.22 0.98
N ILE A 39 1.00 -6.44 1.55
CA ILE A 39 2.08 -7.22 2.18
C ILE A 39 2.61 -8.38 1.31
N ALA A 40 2.21 -8.45 0.04
CA ALA A 40 2.59 -9.53 -0.88
C ALA A 40 3.42 -9.03 -2.08
N PRO A 41 4.58 -8.38 -1.87
CA PRO A 41 5.49 -8.06 -2.97
C PRO A 41 6.05 -9.35 -3.59
N PRO A 42 6.74 -9.28 -4.75
CA PRO A 42 7.42 -10.44 -5.34
C PRO A 42 8.31 -11.16 -4.30
N PRO A 43 7.95 -12.39 -3.85
CA PRO A 43 8.59 -13.02 -2.70
C PRO A 43 10.07 -13.33 -2.90
N ALA A 44 10.50 -13.48 -4.17
CA ALA A 44 11.89 -13.68 -4.53
C ALA A 44 12.79 -12.45 -4.24
N ILE A 45 12.19 -11.27 -4.02
CA ILE A 45 12.91 -10.00 -3.83
C ILE A 45 12.65 -9.43 -2.43
N LEU A 46 11.39 -9.33 -2.02
CA LEU A 46 10.97 -8.69 -0.78
C LEU A 46 10.12 -9.64 0.06
N ARG A 47 10.22 -9.52 1.39
CA ARG A 47 9.44 -10.29 2.36
C ARG A 47 8.82 -9.30 3.36
N PHE A 48 7.51 -9.11 3.27
CA PHE A 48 6.74 -8.20 4.14
C PHE A 48 5.84 -8.92 5.16
N SER A 49 5.83 -10.26 5.15
CA SER A 49 5.11 -11.08 6.12
C SER A 49 6.02 -12.18 6.68
N PRO A 50 5.90 -12.51 7.98
CA PRO A 50 6.64 -13.62 8.59
C PRO A 50 6.27 -14.97 7.96
N HIS A 51 5.08 -15.08 7.37
CA HIS A 51 4.59 -16.31 6.74
C HIS A 51 5.09 -16.51 5.30
N THR A 52 5.74 -15.51 4.73
CA THR A 52 6.38 -15.63 3.40
C THR A 52 7.74 -16.33 3.52
N LYS A 53 8.06 -17.24 2.59
CA LYS A 53 9.34 -17.95 2.56
C LYS A 53 10.53 -16.97 2.54
N ARG A 54 11.50 -17.17 3.44
CA ARG A 54 12.74 -16.41 3.52
C ARG A 54 13.76 -16.90 2.49
N TYR A 55 14.33 -15.98 1.72
CA TYR A 55 15.45 -16.21 0.80
C TYR A 55 16.71 -15.50 1.29
N LYS A 56 17.89 -15.95 0.87
CA LYS A 56 19.18 -15.38 1.31
C LYS A 56 19.31 -13.88 1.01
N ILE A 57 18.70 -13.41 -0.08
CA ILE A 57 18.70 -11.99 -0.46
C ILE A 57 18.01 -11.12 0.59
N HIS A 58 16.96 -11.64 1.26
CA HIS A 58 16.18 -10.89 2.25
C HIS A 58 17.01 -10.38 3.43
N ARG A 59 18.16 -11.00 3.71
CA ARG A 59 19.11 -10.53 4.73
C ARG A 59 19.40 -9.04 4.62
N PHE A 60 19.43 -8.50 3.39
CA PHE A 60 19.75 -7.10 3.09
C PHE A 60 18.55 -6.26 2.66
N GLN A 61 17.31 -6.78 2.76
CA GLN A 61 16.12 -6.09 2.25
C GLN A 61 15.86 -4.75 2.93
N HIS A 62 16.26 -4.60 4.19
CA HIS A 62 16.17 -3.34 4.92
C HIS A 62 16.98 -2.20 4.28
N PHE A 63 17.94 -2.50 3.38
CA PHE A 63 18.61 -1.50 2.56
C PHE A 63 17.95 -1.32 1.19
N TYR A 64 17.77 -2.42 0.44
CA TYR A 64 17.34 -2.31 -0.96
C TYR A 64 15.83 -2.13 -1.14
N ALA A 65 15.00 -2.38 -0.11
CA ALA A 65 13.54 -2.21 -0.21
C ALA A 65 13.15 -0.79 -0.60
N TYR A 66 13.86 0.21 -0.06
CA TYR A 66 13.69 1.62 -0.40
C TYR A 66 13.89 1.91 -1.88
N PHE A 67 14.84 1.23 -2.53
CA PHE A 67 15.00 1.34 -3.99
C PHE A 67 13.79 0.75 -4.73
N PHE A 68 13.29 -0.41 -4.30
CA PHE A 68 12.12 -1.03 -4.93
C PHE A 68 10.81 -0.28 -4.67
N TYR A 69 10.69 0.48 -3.57
CA TYR A 69 9.59 1.44 -3.41
C TYR A 69 9.55 2.44 -4.54
N GLY A 70 10.72 2.95 -4.96
CA GLY A 70 10.83 3.80 -6.14
C GLY A 70 10.29 3.16 -7.43
N LEU A 71 10.30 1.83 -7.55
CA LEU A 71 9.83 1.15 -8.75
C LEU A 71 8.31 0.86 -8.74
N MET A 72 7.59 1.18 -7.67
CA MET A 72 6.17 0.81 -7.52
C MET A 72 5.29 1.30 -8.70
N THR A 73 5.34 2.57 -9.06
CA THR A 73 4.53 3.13 -10.16
C THR A 73 4.96 2.60 -11.53
N ILE A 74 6.25 2.28 -11.70
CA ILE A 74 6.76 1.60 -12.90
C ILE A 74 6.16 0.20 -13.00
N THR A 75 6.07 -0.54 -11.90
CA THR A 75 5.43 -1.87 -11.92
C THR A 75 3.94 -1.79 -12.25
N TRP A 76 3.21 -0.79 -11.75
CA TRP A 76 1.83 -0.52 -12.19
C TRP A 76 1.76 -0.31 -13.69
N PHE A 77 2.64 0.51 -14.25
CA PHE A 77 2.69 0.78 -15.68
C PHE A 77 2.92 -0.50 -16.51
N ILE A 78 3.90 -1.33 -16.14
CA ILE A 78 4.38 -2.45 -16.95
C ILE A 78 3.55 -3.72 -16.76
N ASN A 79 3.34 -4.18 -15.52
CA ASN A 79 2.84 -5.55 -15.26
C ASN A 79 1.70 -5.64 -14.25
N LYS A 80 1.75 -4.91 -13.12
CA LYS A 80 0.90 -5.18 -11.95
C LYS A 80 -0.58 -5.04 -12.29
N ASP A 81 -0.97 -4.03 -13.07
CA ASP A 81 -2.37 -3.85 -13.47
C ASP A 81 -2.92 -5.02 -14.31
N TYR A 82 -2.09 -5.59 -15.19
CA TYR A 82 -2.47 -6.73 -16.03
C TYR A 82 -2.55 -8.03 -15.22
N SER A 83 -1.57 -8.26 -14.35
CA SER A 83 -1.56 -9.39 -13.41
C SER A 83 -2.78 -9.35 -12.49
N GLN A 84 -3.12 -8.17 -11.96
CA GLN A 84 -4.32 -7.96 -11.15
C GLN A 84 -5.61 -8.19 -11.93
N ALA A 85 -5.71 -7.71 -13.17
CA ALA A 85 -6.88 -7.98 -14.00
C ALA A 85 -7.14 -9.48 -14.19
N MET A 86 -6.07 -10.28 -14.36
CA MET A 86 -6.17 -11.74 -14.47
C MET A 86 -6.55 -12.39 -13.13
N ARG A 87 -5.93 -11.97 -12.02
CA ARG A 87 -6.25 -12.44 -10.67
C ARG A 87 -7.70 -12.16 -10.31
N TYR A 88 -8.18 -10.93 -10.51
CA TYR A 88 -9.54 -10.51 -10.18
C TYR A 88 -10.61 -11.14 -11.09
N LYS A 89 -10.24 -11.53 -12.31
CA LYS A 89 -11.09 -12.39 -13.15
C LYS A 89 -11.21 -13.79 -12.52
N LYS A 90 -10.10 -14.40 -12.10
CA LYS A 90 -10.09 -15.75 -11.50
C LYS A 90 -10.87 -15.81 -10.19
N LEU A 91 -10.80 -14.74 -9.40
CA LEU A 91 -11.50 -14.60 -8.12
C LEU A 91 -12.93 -14.03 -8.24
N ASP A 92 -13.43 -13.82 -9.47
CA ASP A 92 -14.74 -13.21 -9.73
C ASP A 92 -14.99 -11.81 -9.13
N LEU A 93 -13.94 -11.14 -8.67
CA LEU A 93 -14.00 -9.82 -8.03
C LEU A 93 -14.38 -8.70 -9.00
N LEU A 94 -14.16 -8.87 -10.32
CA LEU A 94 -14.58 -7.88 -11.32
C LEU A 94 -16.10 -7.71 -11.38
N LYS A 95 -16.87 -8.78 -11.08
CA LYS A 95 -18.34 -8.73 -11.05
C LYS A 95 -18.85 -7.80 -9.96
N THR A 96 -18.19 -7.77 -8.80
CA THR A 96 -18.51 -6.85 -7.69
C THR A 96 -18.39 -5.37 -8.09
N GLN A 97 -17.59 -5.08 -9.13
CA GLN A 97 -17.40 -3.74 -9.66
C GLN A 97 -18.28 -3.45 -10.88
N GLY A 98 -19.17 -4.36 -11.27
CA GLY A 98 -20.00 -4.23 -12.48
C GLY A 98 -19.17 -4.24 -13.78
N LEU A 99 -18.01 -4.91 -13.78
CA LEU A 99 -17.08 -4.94 -14.92
C LEU A 99 -16.97 -6.34 -15.51
N THR A 100 -17.00 -6.41 -16.84
CA THR A 100 -16.54 -7.60 -17.58
C THR A 100 -15.03 -7.54 -17.75
N PHE A 101 -14.37 -8.70 -17.81
CA PHE A 101 -12.92 -8.77 -18.04
C PHE A 101 -12.50 -8.03 -19.31
N LYS A 102 -13.25 -8.18 -20.43
CA LYS A 102 -12.97 -7.48 -21.69
C LYS A 102 -13.01 -5.95 -21.53
N LYS A 103 -14.04 -5.43 -20.85
CA LYS A 103 -14.17 -3.98 -20.60
C LYS A 103 -13.06 -3.46 -19.69
N HIS A 104 -12.72 -4.21 -18.65
CA HIS A 104 -11.64 -3.86 -17.71
C HIS A 104 -10.28 -3.83 -18.41
N LEU A 105 -9.94 -4.86 -19.17
CA LEU A 105 -8.68 -4.93 -19.92
C LEU A 105 -8.57 -3.81 -20.97
N ARG A 106 -9.65 -3.53 -21.71
CA ARG A 106 -9.71 -2.39 -22.64
C ARG A 106 -9.43 -1.08 -21.92
N ASN A 107 -10.03 -0.86 -20.74
CA ASN A 107 -9.82 0.37 -19.97
C ASN A 107 -8.37 0.48 -19.49
N ILE A 108 -7.73 -0.63 -19.06
CA ILE A 108 -6.30 -0.63 -18.73
C ILE A 108 -5.49 -0.19 -19.96
N ILE A 109 -5.67 -0.86 -21.11
CA ILE A 109 -4.90 -0.57 -22.33
C ILE A 109 -5.06 0.89 -22.77
N VAL A 110 -6.31 1.38 -22.87
CA VAL A 110 -6.59 2.78 -23.27
C VAL A 110 -5.91 3.76 -22.31
N ASN A 111 -6.01 3.53 -21.00
CA ASN A 111 -5.36 4.39 -20.02
C ASN A 111 -3.83 4.37 -20.14
N LYS A 112 -3.21 3.21 -20.42
CA LYS A 112 -1.75 3.13 -20.64
C LYS A 112 -1.33 3.83 -21.92
N VAL A 113 -2.12 3.75 -22.99
CA VAL A 113 -1.86 4.48 -24.25
C VAL A 113 -1.92 5.98 -24.02
N VAL A 114 -2.98 6.48 -23.37
CA VAL A 114 -3.13 7.91 -23.04
C VAL A 114 -2.01 8.36 -22.12
N TYR A 115 -1.68 7.58 -21.09
CA TYR A 115 -0.56 7.86 -20.19
C TYR A 115 0.77 7.96 -20.95
N THR A 116 1.06 6.98 -21.83
CA THR A 116 2.29 6.97 -22.64
C THR A 116 2.34 8.17 -23.58
N ALA A 117 1.23 8.53 -24.21
CA ALA A 117 1.16 9.69 -25.08
C ALA A 117 1.52 10.98 -24.34
N ILE A 118 0.97 11.17 -23.13
CA ILE A 118 1.13 12.41 -22.35
C ILE A 118 2.47 12.48 -21.61
N PHE A 119 2.88 11.41 -20.91
CA PHE A 119 4.02 11.43 -19.99
C PHE A 119 5.32 10.91 -20.60
N ILE A 120 5.26 10.29 -21.78
CA ILE A 120 6.44 9.78 -22.48
C ILE A 120 6.54 10.41 -23.86
N ALA A 121 5.62 10.11 -24.78
CA ALA A 121 5.75 10.55 -26.18
C ALA A 121 5.78 12.08 -26.33
N LEU A 122 4.91 12.80 -25.63
CA LEU A 122 4.83 14.26 -25.70
C LEU A 122 6.13 14.94 -25.18
N PRO A 123 6.69 14.59 -24.01
CA PRO A 123 8.01 15.07 -23.61
C PRO A 123 9.11 14.74 -24.61
N PHE A 124 9.14 13.54 -25.19
CA PHE A 124 10.15 13.20 -26.21
C PHE A 124 9.98 14.01 -27.51
N TRP A 125 8.76 14.39 -27.86
CA TRP A 125 8.48 15.17 -29.07
C TRP A 125 8.76 16.67 -28.88
N LEU A 126 8.44 17.23 -27.71
CA LEU A 126 8.50 18.68 -27.46
C LEU A 126 9.74 19.15 -26.69
N SER A 127 10.41 18.26 -25.96
CA SER A 127 11.59 18.64 -25.16
C SER A 127 12.76 18.99 -26.08
N PRO A 128 13.41 20.16 -25.88
CA PRO A 128 14.65 20.49 -26.58
C PRO A 128 15.86 19.72 -26.03
N ALA A 129 15.70 18.97 -24.94
CA ALA A 129 16.77 18.20 -24.33
C ALA A 129 17.06 16.91 -25.12
N SER A 130 18.29 16.40 -25.01
CA SER A 130 18.64 15.11 -25.59
C SER A 130 17.76 13.98 -25.03
N TRP A 131 17.49 12.96 -25.85
CA TRP A 131 16.59 11.86 -25.51
C TRP A 131 16.90 11.19 -24.15
N TYR A 132 18.18 11.07 -23.78
CA TYR A 132 18.58 10.46 -22.51
C TYR A 132 18.23 11.36 -21.31
N VAL A 133 18.29 12.68 -21.44
CA VAL A 133 17.87 13.62 -20.38
C VAL A 133 16.36 13.51 -20.18
N THR A 134 15.58 13.50 -21.26
CA THR A 134 14.12 13.33 -21.21
C THR A 134 13.74 11.99 -20.58
N LEU A 135 14.41 10.90 -20.97
CA LEU A 135 14.21 9.58 -20.37
C LEU A 135 14.55 9.56 -18.88
N SER A 136 15.71 10.11 -18.49
CA SER A 136 16.13 10.19 -17.10
C SER A 136 15.17 11.01 -16.26
N GLY A 137 14.62 12.10 -16.79
CA GLY A 137 13.58 12.90 -16.14
C GLY A 137 12.31 12.09 -15.86
N TYR A 138 11.83 11.34 -16.86
CA TYR A 138 10.68 10.44 -16.68
C TYR A 138 10.93 9.36 -15.63
N LEU A 139 12.10 8.69 -15.69
CA LEU A 139 12.46 7.65 -14.75
C LEU A 139 12.61 8.20 -13.32
N LEU A 140 13.19 9.40 -13.17
CA LEU A 140 13.31 10.06 -11.87
C LEU A 140 11.95 10.46 -11.31
N MET A 141 11.05 11.02 -12.12
CA MET A 141 9.68 11.34 -11.71
C MET A 141 8.97 10.08 -11.19
N GLN A 142 9.05 8.97 -11.94
CA GLN A 142 8.46 7.70 -11.52
C GLN A 142 9.09 7.18 -10.22
N PHE A 143 10.42 7.23 -10.14
CA PHE A 143 11.15 6.78 -8.96
C PHE A 143 10.73 7.57 -7.72
N LEU A 144 10.69 8.90 -7.79
CA LEU A 144 10.27 9.73 -6.66
C LEU A 144 8.82 9.49 -6.27
N CYS A 145 7.92 9.32 -7.25
CA CYS A 145 6.52 9.05 -6.96
C CYS A 145 6.34 7.69 -6.25
N GLY A 146 6.92 6.62 -6.79
CA GLY A 146 6.91 5.31 -6.14
C GLY A 146 7.55 5.34 -4.76
N PHE A 147 8.68 6.03 -4.63
CA PHE A 147 9.42 6.13 -3.38
C PHE A 147 8.59 6.80 -2.30
N ILE A 148 7.98 7.96 -2.60
CA ILE A 148 7.09 8.68 -1.68
C ILE A 148 5.89 7.81 -1.29
N LEU A 149 5.25 7.14 -2.25
CA LEU A 149 4.14 6.22 -1.95
C LEU A 149 4.59 5.10 -1.01
N GLY A 150 5.71 4.44 -1.29
CA GLY A 150 6.21 3.35 -0.46
C GLY A 150 6.53 3.79 0.97
N ILE A 151 7.25 4.90 1.15
CA ILE A 151 7.63 5.36 2.49
C ILE A 151 6.46 5.93 3.30
N VAL A 152 5.34 6.29 2.66
CA VAL A 152 4.13 6.74 3.36
C VAL A 152 3.23 5.56 3.76
N PHE A 153 3.02 4.58 2.87
CA PHE A 153 2.11 3.47 3.14
C PHE A 153 2.73 2.36 4.00
N GLN A 154 3.98 1.99 3.74
CA GLN A 154 4.59 0.79 4.35
C GLN A 154 4.78 0.89 5.87
N PRO A 155 5.16 2.04 6.45
CA PRO A 155 5.30 2.17 7.90
C PRO A 155 3.99 2.08 8.70
N ALA A 156 2.84 2.06 8.03
CA ALA A 156 1.54 1.86 8.66
C ALA A 156 1.19 0.38 8.89
N HIS A 157 1.75 -0.51 8.08
CA HIS A 157 1.31 -1.91 7.97
C HIS A 157 2.43 -2.93 8.13
N VAL A 158 3.66 -2.59 7.74
CA VAL A 158 4.81 -3.48 7.81
C VAL A 158 5.71 -3.06 8.95
N VAL A 159 5.24 -3.28 10.18
CA VAL A 159 5.92 -2.87 11.41
C VAL A 159 5.89 -3.99 12.46
N PRO A 160 6.78 -3.98 13.46
CA PRO A 160 6.88 -5.08 14.42
C PRO A 160 5.62 -5.25 15.29
N THR A 161 4.78 -4.21 15.37
CA THR A 161 3.51 -4.25 16.12
C THR A 161 2.40 -5.00 15.38
N SER A 162 2.53 -5.27 14.09
CA SER A 162 1.51 -5.96 13.30
C SER A 162 1.51 -7.48 13.54
N THR A 163 0.33 -8.11 13.50
CA THR A 163 0.15 -9.53 13.90
C THR A 163 0.19 -10.53 12.74
N TYR A 164 -0.11 -10.08 11.51
CA TYR A 164 -0.12 -10.92 10.29
C TYR A 164 -0.95 -12.21 10.45
N PRO A 165 -2.27 -12.09 10.69
CA PRO A 165 -3.12 -13.25 10.93
C PRO A 165 -3.13 -14.22 9.74
N LEU A 166 -3.28 -15.49 10.07
CA LEU A 166 -3.56 -16.57 9.12
C LEU A 166 -4.99 -17.04 9.33
N PRO A 167 -5.71 -17.37 8.24
CA PRO A 167 -6.97 -18.08 8.38
C PRO A 167 -6.73 -19.48 8.96
N ASP A 168 -7.70 -19.97 9.71
CA ASP A 168 -7.75 -21.33 10.22
C ASP A 168 -8.01 -22.35 9.08
N LYS A 169 -8.23 -23.63 9.44
CA LYS A 169 -8.53 -24.68 8.46
C LYS A 169 -9.88 -24.50 7.75
N SER A 170 -10.80 -23.76 8.35
CA SER A 170 -12.12 -23.39 7.81
C SER A 170 -12.02 -22.24 6.79
N GLY A 171 -10.95 -21.45 6.87
CA GLY A 171 -10.80 -20.19 6.15
C GLY A 171 -11.17 -18.96 6.98
N ASP A 172 -11.49 -19.14 8.27
CA ASP A 172 -11.93 -18.09 9.18
C ASP A 172 -10.75 -17.47 9.93
N ILE A 173 -10.86 -16.19 10.28
CA ILE A 173 -9.87 -15.47 11.07
C ILE A 173 -10.51 -15.19 12.42
N GLU A 174 -9.94 -15.72 13.49
CA GLU A 174 -10.41 -15.51 14.86
C GLU A 174 -10.07 -14.09 15.35
N ALA A 175 -10.72 -13.08 14.78
CA ALA A 175 -10.72 -11.70 15.27
C ALA A 175 -11.94 -10.96 14.74
N ASP A 176 -12.59 -10.16 15.61
CA ASP A 176 -13.54 -9.15 15.14
C ASP A 176 -12.85 -8.21 14.15
N TRP A 177 -13.56 -7.79 13.09
CA TRP A 177 -12.97 -6.98 12.02
C TRP A 177 -12.34 -5.69 12.56
N ALA A 178 -13.01 -4.97 13.45
CA ALA A 178 -12.50 -3.70 13.99
C ALA A 178 -11.27 -3.94 14.85
N VAL A 179 -11.29 -4.99 15.67
CA VAL A 179 -10.15 -5.41 16.48
C VAL A 179 -8.95 -5.77 15.59
N SER A 180 -9.17 -6.51 14.51
CA SER A 180 -8.14 -6.86 13.53
C SER A 180 -7.48 -5.62 12.90
N GLN A 181 -8.25 -4.57 12.61
CA GLN A 181 -7.70 -3.29 12.14
C GLN A 181 -6.77 -2.65 13.18
N MET A 182 -7.15 -2.66 14.47
CA MET A 182 -6.33 -2.10 15.55
C MET A 182 -4.98 -2.81 15.69
N TYR A 183 -4.95 -4.13 15.50
CA TYR A 183 -3.73 -4.93 15.56
C TYR A 183 -2.81 -4.78 14.33
N ASN A 184 -3.37 -4.44 13.16
CA ASN A 184 -2.64 -4.48 11.88
C ASN A 184 -2.44 -3.10 11.23
N THR A 185 -2.70 -2.03 11.98
CA THR A 185 -2.48 -0.65 11.52
C THR A 185 -1.76 0.18 12.57
N ALA A 186 -0.93 1.11 12.13
CA ALA A 186 -0.24 2.04 13.01
C ALA A 186 -0.28 3.47 12.46
N ASN A 187 -0.59 4.41 13.35
CA ASN A 187 -0.48 5.84 13.08
C ASN A 187 0.98 6.30 13.17
N PHE A 188 1.30 7.45 12.55
CA PHE A 188 2.65 8.00 12.65
C PHE A 188 2.66 9.52 12.48
N ALA A 189 3.37 10.26 13.33
CA ALA A 189 3.42 11.74 13.26
C ALA A 189 2.04 12.42 13.11
N HIS A 190 0.98 11.79 13.61
CA HIS A 190 -0.40 12.21 13.36
C HIS A 190 -0.72 13.57 14.02
N GLU A 191 -0.01 13.93 15.09
CA GLU A 191 -0.11 15.23 15.75
C GLU A 191 0.47 16.39 14.92
N SER A 192 1.36 16.12 13.96
CA SER A 192 1.98 17.16 13.11
C SER A 192 0.99 17.64 12.05
N ARG A 193 0.42 18.83 12.23
CA ARG A 193 -0.57 19.40 11.30
C ARG A 193 -0.03 19.55 9.87
N LEU A 194 1.21 20.02 9.73
CA LEU A 194 1.83 20.22 8.42
C LEU A 194 2.05 18.89 7.70
N PHE A 195 2.51 17.88 8.44
CA PHE A 195 2.72 16.55 7.86
C PHE A 195 1.39 15.88 7.50
N SER A 196 0.39 15.96 8.38
CA SER A 196 -0.96 15.43 8.10
C SER A 196 -1.60 16.08 6.88
N TRP A 197 -1.39 17.38 6.67
CA TRP A 197 -1.81 18.06 5.44
C TRP A 197 -1.06 17.53 4.20
N TYR A 198 0.26 17.41 4.29
CA TYR A 198 1.10 16.95 3.19
C TYR A 198 0.75 15.53 2.72
N VAL A 199 0.54 14.60 3.65
CA VAL A 199 0.18 13.21 3.33
C VAL A 199 -1.34 12.99 3.16
N GLY A 200 -2.16 14.05 3.18
CA GLY A 200 -3.61 13.95 3.02
C GLY A 200 -4.30 13.11 4.10
N GLY A 201 -3.78 13.12 5.32
CA GLY A 201 -4.29 12.35 6.46
C GLY A 201 -3.94 10.86 6.47
N LEU A 202 -3.11 10.38 5.54
CA LEU A 202 -2.63 8.97 5.48
C LEU A 202 -1.73 8.56 6.66
N ASN A 203 -1.55 9.44 7.62
CA ASN A 203 -0.81 9.19 8.84
C ASN A 203 -1.73 8.87 10.05
N TYR A 204 -3.05 8.91 9.83
CA TYR A 204 -4.13 8.42 10.67
C TYR A 204 -4.70 7.12 10.08
N GLN A 205 -3.88 6.07 10.05
CA GLN A 205 -4.17 4.79 9.41
C GLN A 205 -5.18 3.96 10.21
N VAL A 206 -5.12 4.01 11.54
CA VAL A 206 -6.11 3.36 12.39
C VAL A 206 -7.51 3.89 12.07
N GLU A 207 -7.68 5.22 12.05
CA GLU A 207 -8.96 5.86 11.75
C GLU A 207 -9.38 5.65 10.30
N HIS A 208 -8.42 5.65 9.37
CA HIS A 208 -8.69 5.37 7.96
C HIS A 208 -9.26 3.97 7.74
N HIS A 209 -8.74 2.97 8.44
CA HIS A 209 -9.20 1.58 8.33
C HIS A 209 -10.52 1.32 9.05
N LEU A 210 -10.73 1.93 10.22
CA LEU A 210 -12.00 1.82 10.94
C LEU A 210 -13.14 2.59 10.24
N PHE A 211 -12.83 3.74 9.65
CA PHE A 211 -13.82 4.65 9.08
C PHE A 211 -13.47 5.14 7.66
N PRO A 212 -13.33 4.24 6.68
CA PRO A 212 -12.86 4.58 5.33
C PRO A 212 -13.80 5.53 4.56
N ASN A 213 -15.04 5.67 5.04
CA ASN A 213 -16.04 6.57 4.48
C ASN A 213 -16.07 7.97 5.11
N ILE A 214 -15.28 8.22 6.17
CA ILE A 214 -15.19 9.54 6.81
C ILE A 214 -14.05 10.35 6.20
N CYS A 215 -14.29 11.64 5.94
CA CYS A 215 -13.27 12.53 5.41
C CYS A 215 -12.10 12.72 6.40
N HIS A 216 -10.87 12.65 5.88
CA HIS A 216 -9.64 12.72 6.68
C HIS A 216 -9.50 13.97 7.55
N ILE A 217 -10.20 15.06 7.23
CA ILE A 217 -10.25 16.28 8.05
C ILE A 217 -10.79 16.01 9.47
N HIS A 218 -11.58 14.94 9.64
CA HIS A 218 -12.14 14.54 10.92
C HIS A 218 -11.24 13.57 11.71
N TYR A 219 -10.24 12.95 11.06
CA TYR A 219 -9.38 11.93 11.69
C TYR A 219 -8.68 12.44 12.95
N ARG A 220 -8.29 13.72 13.00
CA ARG A 220 -7.71 14.30 14.20
C ARG A 220 -8.66 14.32 15.41
N LYS A 221 -9.95 14.54 15.21
CA LYS A 221 -10.93 14.48 16.30
C LYS A 221 -11.29 13.03 16.61
N LEU A 222 -11.44 12.21 15.57
CA LEU A 222 -11.74 10.78 15.70
C LEU A 222 -10.65 10.02 16.45
N SER A 223 -9.37 10.29 16.17
CA SER A 223 -8.26 9.62 16.84
C SER A 223 -8.30 9.69 18.36
N LYS A 224 -8.79 10.79 18.92
CA LYS A 224 -8.98 10.93 20.36
C LYS A 224 -10.07 10.01 20.90
N ILE A 225 -11.17 9.88 20.15
CA ILE A 225 -12.29 9.00 20.49
C ILE A 225 -11.84 7.55 20.35
N VAL A 226 -11.26 7.19 19.20
CA VAL A 226 -10.73 5.84 18.93
C VAL A 226 -9.71 5.42 19.97
N LYS A 227 -8.77 6.29 20.34
CA LYS A 227 -7.78 5.98 21.37
C LYS A 227 -8.44 5.72 22.74
N SER A 228 -9.39 6.57 23.15
CA SER A 228 -10.12 6.37 24.41
C SER A 228 -10.93 5.08 24.42
N THR A 229 -11.58 4.74 23.30
CA THR A 229 -12.33 3.48 23.16
C THR A 229 -11.37 2.29 23.13
N ALA A 230 -10.21 2.41 22.49
CA ALA A 230 -9.21 1.35 22.49
C ALA A 230 -8.72 1.02 23.90
N GLU A 231 -8.51 2.05 24.73
CA GLU A 231 -8.17 1.91 26.15
C GLU A 231 -9.31 1.26 26.97
N GLU A 232 -10.57 1.64 26.72
CA GLU A 232 -11.75 1.05 27.39
C GLU A 232 -11.94 -0.44 27.10
N PHE A 233 -11.68 -0.87 25.87
CA PHE A 233 -11.85 -2.25 25.41
C PHE A 233 -10.56 -3.07 25.44
N GLU A 234 -9.48 -2.53 26.01
CA GLU A 234 -8.16 -3.18 26.13
C GLU A 234 -7.58 -3.67 24.79
N VAL A 235 -7.83 -2.93 23.70
CA VAL A 235 -7.26 -3.18 22.37
C VAL A 235 -6.13 -2.21 22.05
N PRO A 236 -5.11 -2.60 21.26
CA PRO A 236 -3.96 -1.74 21.02
C PRO A 236 -4.31 -0.50 20.20
N TYR A 237 -3.68 0.64 20.51
CA TYR A 237 -3.67 1.84 19.66
C TYR A 237 -2.24 2.19 19.29
N HIS A 238 -1.75 1.65 18.17
CA HIS A 238 -0.36 1.84 17.74
C HIS A 238 -0.16 3.20 17.07
N SER A 239 0.76 3.99 17.61
CA SER A 239 1.14 5.28 17.02
C SER A 239 2.61 5.64 17.27
N TYR A 240 3.34 5.95 16.20
CA TYR A 240 4.69 6.49 16.28
C TYR A 240 4.68 8.03 16.37
N ALA A 241 5.49 8.59 17.28
CA ALA A 241 5.52 10.04 17.50
C ALA A 241 6.00 10.84 16.27
N THR A 242 6.91 10.27 15.48
CA THR A 242 7.51 10.93 14.31
C THR A 242 7.51 10.03 13.08
N PHE A 243 7.57 10.63 11.89
CA PHE A 243 7.64 9.90 10.63
C PHE A 243 8.94 9.09 10.53
N MET A 244 10.06 9.67 10.98
CA MET A 244 11.35 8.96 11.06
C MET A 244 11.31 7.79 12.06
N GLY A 245 10.56 7.93 13.15
CA GLY A 245 10.33 6.83 14.10
C GLY A 245 9.58 5.67 13.45
N ALA A 246 8.51 5.96 12.69
CA ALA A 246 7.78 4.95 11.94
C ALA A 246 8.65 4.27 10.88
N LEU A 247 9.43 5.05 10.12
CA LEU A 247 10.38 4.50 9.15
C LEU A 247 11.43 3.60 9.81
N LYS A 248 11.95 3.98 10.99
CA LYS A 248 12.89 3.16 11.74
C LYS A 248 12.29 1.82 12.16
N GLU A 249 11.06 1.81 12.69
CA GLU A 249 10.40 0.55 13.06
C GLU A 249 10.06 -0.29 11.82
N HIS A 250 9.69 0.34 10.71
CA HIS A 250 9.54 -0.34 9.43
C HIS A 250 10.86 -0.97 8.94
N THR A 251 11.98 -0.23 8.98
CA THR A 251 13.32 -0.77 8.65
C THR A 251 13.69 -1.94 9.55
N LYS A 252 13.39 -1.84 10.86
CA LYS A 252 13.62 -2.91 11.83
C LYS A 252 12.79 -4.14 11.51
N MET A 253 11.52 -3.97 11.12
CA MET A 253 10.69 -5.09 10.67
C MET A 253 11.28 -5.75 9.43
N LEU A 254 11.71 -4.98 8.43
CA LEU A 254 12.39 -5.51 7.25
C LEU A 254 13.68 -6.27 7.59
N TYR A 255 14.46 -5.76 8.56
CA TYR A 255 15.65 -6.44 9.06
C TYR A 255 15.28 -7.78 9.70
N ASP A 256 14.29 -7.78 10.57
CA ASP A 256 13.83 -8.97 11.29
C ASP A 256 13.27 -10.04 10.34
N LEU A 257 12.43 -9.64 9.38
CA LEU A 257 11.98 -10.50 8.29
C LEU A 257 13.15 -11.02 7.43
N GLY A 258 14.25 -10.29 7.34
CA GLY A 258 15.43 -10.72 6.59
C GLY A 258 16.33 -11.71 7.34
N ASN A 259 16.38 -11.62 8.67
CA ASN A 259 17.44 -12.20 9.49
C ASN A 259 16.96 -13.19 10.56
N LYS A 260 15.67 -13.19 10.92
CA LYS A 260 15.10 -14.11 11.91
C LYS A 260 14.26 -15.20 11.25
N ASP A 261 14.37 -16.41 11.77
CA ASP A 261 13.54 -17.54 11.32
C ASP A 261 12.08 -17.37 11.79
N VAL A 262 11.91 -16.90 13.02
CA VAL A 262 10.64 -16.37 13.55
C VAL A 262 10.82 -14.85 13.72
N ALA A 263 10.36 -14.09 12.74
CA ALA A 263 10.34 -12.63 12.86
C ALA A 263 9.27 -12.22 13.88
N PRO A 264 9.50 -11.17 14.69
CA PRO A 264 8.52 -10.71 15.66
C PRO A 264 7.29 -10.19 14.92
N ALA A 265 6.17 -10.81 15.24
CA ALA A 265 4.83 -10.25 15.12
C ALA A 265 4.26 -10.29 16.54
N ILE A 266 3.37 -9.36 16.91
CA ILE A 266 2.61 -9.53 18.14
C ILE A 266 1.79 -10.83 17.95
N HIS A 267 2.03 -11.82 18.81
CA HIS A 267 1.34 -13.10 18.83
C HIS A 267 0.48 -13.16 20.09
#